data_AF-I9F1Y8-F1
#
_entry.id   AF-I9F1Y8-F1
#
_cell.length_a   1.000
_cell.length_b   1.000
_cell.length_c   1.000
_cell.angle_alpha   90.00
_cell.angle_beta   90.00
_cell.angle_gamma   90.00
#
_symmetry.space_group_name_H-M   'P 1'
#
loop_
_entity.id
_entity.type
_entity.pdbx_description
1 polymer ?
#
loop_
_entity_poly.entity_id
_entity_poly.type
_entity_poly.pdbx_seq_one_letter_code
_entity_poly.pdbx_strand_id
1 'polypeptide(L)'
;MEHSKLSLRTWFYTMHLMTSIKQVLSAKEVQYQLKIEQYPPVWLMMMKLRSIMGKRESIYQLSDEVELDEAFFPIRTPEDVRGEKIKRGAGSQQQAKVLVIVESKPVDTILHEYLSTATVQSMRKANVLSEKSEKQSVGKVVHYIKMFVIDNLSSETLNKIVRKHVEKDTVIITDGSSSHVKFKEYFKRHEQHIEYNVDEVVKTSLPWVHIVIGRCRNGIAAIHGEVNKQFLQLYLNEFCWKFNRRFFRDSNDPKYDLFDRLVKIEACYTSDIKWRDYDFFDEEII
;
A
#
# COMPACT_ATOMS: atom_id res chain seq x y z
N MET A 1 -11.76 -16.19 -7.69
CA MET A 1 -12.25 -17.10 -8.75
C MET A 1 -13.75 -17.35 -8.68
N GLU A 2 -14.36 -17.21 -7.51
CA GLU A 2 -15.79 -17.47 -7.29
C GLU A 2 -16.73 -16.79 -8.31
N HIS A 3 -17.72 -17.56 -8.77
CA HIS A 3 -18.75 -17.19 -9.74
C HIS A 3 -18.21 -16.65 -11.09
N SER A 4 -16.94 -16.89 -11.41
CA SER A 4 -16.37 -16.52 -12.71
C SER A 4 -16.60 -17.61 -13.75
N LYS A 5 -16.91 -17.20 -14.99
CA LYS A 5 -16.91 -18.09 -16.17
C LYS A 5 -15.52 -18.22 -16.81
N LEU A 6 -14.51 -17.50 -16.31
CA LEU A 6 -13.14 -17.60 -16.79
C LEU A 6 -12.50 -18.90 -16.28
N SER A 7 -11.70 -19.55 -17.13
CA SER A 7 -11.01 -20.79 -16.76
C SER A 7 -10.00 -20.56 -15.62
N LEU A 8 -9.73 -21.58 -14.80
CA LEU A 8 -8.69 -21.53 -13.77
C LEU A 8 -7.30 -21.21 -14.36
N ARG A 9 -7.03 -21.69 -15.58
CA ARG A 9 -5.79 -21.38 -16.32
C ARG A 9 -5.63 -19.87 -16.50
N THR A 10 -6.71 -19.16 -16.85
CA THR A 10 -6.73 -17.69 -17.01
C THR A 10 -6.37 -16.99 -15.70
N TRP A 11 -6.93 -17.47 -14.59
CA TRP A 11 -6.66 -16.94 -13.26
C TRP A 11 -5.21 -17.17 -12.83
N PHE A 12 -4.70 -18.40 -12.93
CA PHE A 12 -3.31 -18.71 -12.58
C PHE A 12 -2.32 -17.97 -13.47
N TYR A 13 -2.59 -17.86 -14.77
CA TYR A 13 -1.72 -17.08 -15.65
C TYR A 13 -1.69 -15.60 -15.27
N THR A 14 -2.84 -15.02 -14.91
CA THR A 14 -2.92 -13.63 -14.44
C THR A 14 -2.19 -13.43 -13.12
N MET A 15 -2.38 -14.35 -12.17
CA MET A 15 -1.64 -14.34 -10.90
C MET A 15 -0.14 -14.38 -11.18
N HIS A 16 0.33 -15.29 -12.05
CA HIS A 16 1.73 -15.39 -12.44
C HIS A 16 2.25 -14.07 -13.00
N LEU A 17 1.55 -13.44 -13.95
CA LEU A 17 1.95 -12.13 -14.50
C LEU A 17 2.06 -11.06 -13.41
N MET A 18 1.04 -10.94 -12.54
CA MET A 18 1.02 -9.96 -11.46
C MET A 18 2.14 -10.18 -10.44
N THR A 19 2.52 -11.43 -10.17
CA THR A 19 3.55 -11.79 -9.20
C THR A 19 4.96 -11.88 -9.76
N SER A 20 5.12 -11.98 -11.08
CA SER A 20 6.42 -12.04 -11.77
C SER A 20 6.99 -10.66 -12.10
N ILE A 21 6.18 -9.60 -12.16
CA ILE A 21 6.61 -8.25 -12.53
C ILE A 21 6.60 -7.31 -11.31
N LYS A 22 7.71 -6.59 -11.06
CA LYS A 22 7.83 -5.73 -9.86
C LYS A 22 6.87 -4.54 -9.97
N GLN A 23 6.72 -4.00 -11.18
CA GLN A 23 5.78 -2.93 -11.50
C GLN A 23 4.34 -3.44 -11.59
N VAL A 24 3.37 -2.53 -11.54
CA VAL A 24 1.96 -2.85 -11.72
C VAL A 24 1.66 -3.04 -13.21
N LEU A 25 0.87 -4.05 -13.55
CA LEU A 25 0.42 -4.30 -14.92
C LEU A 25 -0.91 -3.58 -15.21
N SER A 26 -1.04 -3.06 -16.43
CA SER A 26 -2.32 -2.60 -16.94
C SER A 26 -3.22 -3.80 -17.26
N ALA A 27 -4.53 -3.64 -17.08
CA ALA A 27 -5.48 -4.68 -17.48
C ALA A 27 -5.50 -4.91 -18.99
N LYS A 28 -5.09 -3.91 -19.80
CA LYS A 28 -4.90 -4.04 -21.24
C LYS A 28 -3.73 -4.95 -21.60
N GLU A 29 -2.63 -4.87 -20.86
CA GLU A 29 -1.50 -5.78 -21.06
C GLU A 29 -1.89 -7.23 -20.71
N VAL A 30 -2.54 -7.44 -19.57
CA VAL A 30 -3.04 -8.77 -19.19
C VAL A 30 -4.06 -9.29 -20.22
N GLN A 31 -4.94 -8.43 -20.73
CA GLN A 31 -5.90 -8.78 -21.78
C GLN A 31 -5.18 -9.27 -23.05
N TYR A 32 -4.15 -8.54 -23.48
CA TYR A 32 -3.33 -8.90 -24.64
C TYR A 32 -2.65 -10.26 -24.46
N GLN A 33 -1.99 -10.49 -23.32
CA GLN A 33 -1.29 -11.75 -23.02
C GLN A 33 -2.25 -12.95 -22.95
N LEU A 34 -3.47 -12.74 -22.44
CA LEU A 34 -4.51 -13.77 -22.36
C LEU A 34 -5.23 -14.03 -23.68
N LYS A 35 -5.09 -13.13 -24.67
CA LYS A 35 -5.82 -13.16 -25.94
C LYS A 35 -7.35 -13.21 -25.75
N ILE A 36 -7.86 -12.44 -24.77
CA ILE A 36 -9.30 -12.31 -24.52
C ILE A 36 -9.80 -11.01 -25.18
N GLU A 37 -10.85 -11.11 -25.99
CA GLU A 37 -11.41 -9.97 -26.72
C GLU A 37 -12.07 -8.94 -25.79
N GLN A 38 -12.74 -9.42 -24.74
CA GLN A 38 -13.47 -8.56 -23.80
C GLN A 38 -12.57 -8.05 -22.68
N TYR A 39 -12.51 -6.74 -22.52
CA TYR A 39 -11.75 -6.09 -21.45
C TYR A 39 -12.36 -6.25 -20.04
N PRO A 40 -13.69 -6.07 -19.83
CA PRO A 40 -14.27 -6.04 -18.48
C PRO A 40 -13.99 -7.29 -17.63
N PRO A 41 -14.07 -8.53 -18.16
CA PRO A 41 -13.75 -9.73 -17.39
C PRO A 41 -12.30 -9.77 -16.89
N VAL A 42 -11.35 -9.29 -17.70
CA VAL A 42 -9.93 -9.25 -17.34
C VAL A 42 -9.67 -8.22 -16.26
N TRP A 43 -10.22 -7.03 -16.43
CA TRP A 43 -10.11 -5.96 -15.43
C TRP A 43 -10.73 -6.39 -14.09
N LEU A 44 -11.92 -6.97 -14.11
CA LEU A 44 -12.60 -7.46 -12.90
C LEU A 44 -11.81 -8.57 -12.21
N MET A 45 -11.23 -9.49 -12.97
CA MET A 45 -10.34 -10.53 -12.42
C MET A 45 -9.17 -9.92 -11.66
N MET A 46 -8.49 -8.92 -12.24
CA MET A 46 -7.42 -8.20 -11.55
C MET A 46 -7.92 -7.46 -10.31
N MET A 47 -9.08 -6.80 -10.37
CA MET A 47 -9.68 -6.13 -9.20
C MET A 47 -9.95 -7.10 -8.05
N LYS A 48 -10.46 -8.30 -8.34
CA LYS A 48 -10.69 -9.34 -7.33
C LYS A 48 -9.37 -9.79 -6.68
N LEU A 49 -8.31 -10.00 -7.47
CA LEU A 49 -6.98 -10.34 -6.93
C LEU A 49 -6.44 -9.23 -6.03
N ARG A 50 -6.59 -7.97 -6.44
CA ARG A 50 -6.22 -6.79 -5.66
C ARG A 50 -6.99 -6.67 -4.34
N SER A 51 -8.29 -7.00 -4.34
CA SER A 51 -9.10 -7.06 -3.13
C SER A 51 -8.55 -8.12 -2.15
N ILE A 52 -8.25 -9.32 -2.65
CA ILE A 52 -7.70 -10.43 -1.86
C ILE A 52 -6.31 -10.11 -1.29
N MET A 53 -5.45 -9.45 -2.08
CA MET A 53 -4.18 -8.92 -1.59
C MET A 53 -4.38 -8.01 -0.37
N GLY A 54 -5.35 -7.09 -0.44
CA GLY A 54 -5.70 -6.19 0.67
C GLY A 54 -6.21 -6.93 1.91
N LYS A 55 -7.08 -7.94 1.72
CA LYS A 55 -7.54 -8.79 2.83
C LYS A 55 -6.39 -9.49 3.53
N ARG A 56 -5.43 -10.03 2.77
CA ARG A 56 -4.23 -10.62 3.35
C ARG A 56 -3.40 -9.61 4.15
N GLU A 57 -3.30 -8.37 3.68
CA GLU A 57 -2.57 -7.34 4.41
C GLU A 57 -3.31 -6.87 5.66
N SER A 58 -4.63 -7.05 5.74
CA SER A 58 -5.43 -6.61 6.87
C SER A 58 -5.28 -7.46 8.15
N ILE A 59 -4.72 -8.68 8.05
CA ILE A 59 -4.74 -9.65 9.16
C ILE A 59 -3.72 -9.41 10.28
N TYR A 60 -2.71 -8.57 10.02
CA TYR A 60 -1.66 -8.26 10.99
C TYR A 60 -1.67 -6.77 11.30
N GLN A 61 -1.17 -6.41 12.47
CA GLN A 61 -0.95 -5.04 12.89
C GLN A 61 0.52 -4.66 12.64
N LEU A 62 0.77 -3.38 12.43
CA LEU A 62 2.13 -2.83 12.37
C LEU A 62 2.64 -2.58 13.79
N SER A 63 3.93 -2.76 14.00
CA SER A 63 4.59 -2.66 15.31
C SER A 63 5.80 -1.71 15.29
N ASP A 64 6.65 -1.75 16.32
CA ASP A 64 7.89 -0.97 16.41
C ASP A 64 7.66 0.56 16.32
N GLU A 65 8.25 1.22 15.33
CA GLU A 65 7.98 2.63 15.00
C GLU A 65 7.13 2.72 13.75
N VAL A 66 6.14 3.60 13.77
CA VAL A 66 5.21 3.81 12.67
C VAL A 66 5.16 5.28 12.28
N GLU A 67 5.56 5.55 11.04
CA GLU A 67 5.41 6.85 10.38
C GLU A 67 4.01 6.96 9.76
N LEU A 68 3.31 8.04 10.06
CA LEU A 68 1.95 8.34 9.56
C LEU A 68 1.95 9.65 8.79
N ASP A 69 1.30 9.65 7.63
CA ASP A 69 1.09 10.85 6.81
C ASP A 69 -0.19 10.74 5.99
N GLU A 70 -0.74 11.89 5.62
CA GLU A 70 -1.92 12.06 4.79
C GLU A 70 -1.51 12.50 3.39
N ALA A 71 -1.86 11.71 2.38
CA ALA A 71 -1.50 11.96 1.01
C ALA A 71 -2.70 12.19 0.10
N PHE A 72 -2.52 13.04 -0.90
CA PHE A 72 -3.50 13.25 -1.96
C PHE A 72 -3.09 12.50 -3.23
N PHE A 73 -3.96 11.59 -3.69
CA PHE A 73 -3.79 10.80 -4.91
C PHE A 73 -4.70 11.33 -6.02
N PRO A 74 -4.19 11.51 -7.25
CA PRO A 74 -5.00 11.94 -8.36
C PRO A 74 -6.05 10.87 -8.70
N ILE A 75 -7.28 11.32 -8.87
CA ILE A 75 -8.42 10.51 -9.28
C ILE A 75 -9.10 11.17 -10.46
N ARG A 76 -9.85 10.38 -11.23
CA ARG A 76 -10.76 10.91 -12.24
C ARG A 76 -11.76 11.83 -11.55
N THR A 77 -12.10 12.93 -12.21
CA THR A 77 -13.17 13.81 -11.75
C THR A 77 -14.45 12.98 -11.57
N PRO A 78 -15.05 12.97 -10.37
CA PRO A 78 -16.34 12.32 -10.15
C PRO A 78 -17.40 12.86 -11.12
N GLU A 79 -18.34 12.02 -11.52
CA GLU A 79 -19.37 12.40 -12.51
C GLU A 79 -20.33 13.45 -11.96
N ASP A 80 -20.62 13.40 -10.66
CA ASP A 80 -21.50 14.31 -9.92
C ASP A 80 -20.98 15.76 -9.87
N VAL A 81 -19.68 15.98 -10.02
CA VAL A 81 -19.05 17.32 -10.03
C VAL A 81 -18.53 17.71 -11.40
N ARG A 82 -18.92 16.96 -12.45
CA ARG A 82 -18.47 17.20 -13.81
C ARG A 82 -19.10 18.48 -14.36
N GLY A 83 -18.25 19.45 -14.73
CA GLY A 83 -18.68 20.76 -15.23
C GLY A 83 -18.64 21.87 -14.17
N GLU A 84 -18.43 21.52 -12.90
CA GLU A 84 -18.15 22.51 -11.86
C GLU A 84 -16.72 23.06 -11.96
N LYS A 85 -16.49 24.22 -11.34
CA LYS A 85 -15.14 24.80 -11.24
C LYS A 85 -14.27 23.94 -10.32
N ILE A 86 -13.32 23.23 -10.92
CA ILE A 86 -12.36 22.39 -10.19
C ILE A 86 -11.43 23.26 -9.34
N LYS A 87 -11.36 22.95 -8.04
CA LYS A 87 -10.37 23.56 -7.13
C LYS A 87 -8.99 23.00 -7.44
N ARG A 88 -7.95 23.84 -7.38
CA ARG A 88 -6.55 23.40 -7.54
C ARG A 88 -5.94 23.09 -6.16
N GLY A 89 -5.08 22.08 -6.11
CA GLY A 89 -4.34 21.70 -4.90
C GLY A 89 -5.18 20.90 -3.89
N ALA A 90 -4.77 20.92 -2.63
CA ALA A 90 -5.45 20.20 -1.54
C ALA A 90 -6.93 20.57 -1.47
N GLY A 91 -7.81 19.56 -1.43
CA GLY A 91 -9.26 19.74 -1.48
C GLY A 91 -9.85 19.86 -2.89
N SER A 92 -9.04 19.61 -3.93
CA SER A 92 -9.54 19.40 -5.29
C SER A 92 -10.46 18.18 -5.36
N GLN A 93 -11.54 18.30 -6.15
CA GLN A 93 -12.42 17.18 -6.48
C GLN A 93 -11.69 16.06 -7.27
N GLN A 94 -10.49 16.35 -7.82
CA GLN A 94 -9.65 15.39 -8.52
C GLN A 94 -8.63 14.70 -7.60
N GLN A 95 -8.79 14.81 -6.29
CA GLN A 95 -7.88 14.20 -5.33
C GLN A 95 -8.64 13.36 -4.30
N ALA A 96 -8.20 12.10 -4.14
CA ALA A 96 -8.59 11.26 -3.03
C ALA A 96 -7.58 11.41 -1.88
N LYS A 97 -8.11 11.45 -0.65
CA LYS A 97 -7.30 11.43 0.57
C LYS A 97 -6.92 9.98 0.89
N VAL A 98 -5.66 9.76 1.20
CA VAL A 98 -5.11 8.45 1.52
C VAL A 98 -4.30 8.58 2.80
N LEU A 99 -4.66 7.81 3.83
CA LEU A 99 -3.81 7.61 5.00
C LEU A 99 -2.72 6.60 4.65
N VAL A 100 -1.46 6.96 4.88
CA VAL A 100 -0.31 6.09 4.68
C VAL A 100 0.33 5.80 6.02
N ILE A 101 0.55 4.51 6.28
CA ILE A 101 1.13 4.01 7.52
C ILE A 101 2.35 3.18 7.14
N VAL A 102 3.51 3.53 7.68
CA VAL A 102 4.78 2.86 7.37
C VAL A 102 5.46 2.44 8.64
N GLU A 103 5.66 1.13 8.78
CA GLU A 103 6.47 0.53 9.82
C GLU A 103 7.95 0.64 9.44
N SER A 104 8.73 1.23 10.34
CA SER A 104 10.17 1.33 10.21
C SER A 104 10.84 1.05 11.55
N LYS A 105 12.12 0.67 11.48
CA LYS A 105 12.92 0.39 12.69
C LYS A 105 14.29 1.06 12.56
N PRO A 106 14.78 1.77 13.59
CA PRO A 106 16.11 2.37 13.55
C PRO A 106 17.20 1.31 13.32
N VAL A 107 18.18 1.64 12.48
CA VAL A 107 19.30 0.75 12.16
C VAL A 107 20.02 0.31 13.44
N ASP A 108 20.27 1.24 14.36
CA ASP A 108 20.96 0.96 15.62
C ASP A 108 20.22 -0.07 16.48
N THR A 109 18.88 -0.01 16.50
CA THR A 109 18.06 -0.99 17.22
C THR A 109 18.19 -2.39 16.61
N ILE A 110 18.19 -2.50 15.28
CA ILE A 110 18.38 -3.78 14.58
C ILE A 110 19.79 -4.33 14.81
N LEU A 111 20.81 -3.47 14.74
CA LEU A 111 22.20 -3.87 15.01
C LEU A 111 22.35 -4.39 16.43
N HIS A 112 21.77 -3.71 17.42
CA HIS A 112 21.76 -4.17 18.81
C HIS A 112 21.10 -5.55 18.96
N GLU A 113 19.98 -5.81 18.28
CA GLU A 113 19.32 -7.13 18.27
C GLU A 113 20.20 -8.24 17.66
N TYR A 114 20.87 -7.96 16.54
CA TYR A 114 21.75 -8.93 15.91
C TYR A 114 22.99 -9.23 16.75
N LEU A 115 23.58 -8.20 17.36
CA LEU A 115 24.78 -8.33 18.20
C LEU A 115 24.45 -9.04 19.53
N SER A 116 23.30 -8.75 20.14
CA SER A 116 22.87 -9.41 21.38
C SER A 116 22.50 -10.88 21.19
N THR A 117 22.01 -11.28 20.02
CA THR A 117 21.74 -12.69 19.69
C THR A 117 23.04 -13.53 19.58
N ALA A 118 24.18 -12.88 19.28
CA ALA A 118 25.53 -13.46 19.27
C ALA A 118 25.74 -14.77 18.45
N THR A 119 24.96 -14.99 17.38
CA THR A 119 25.16 -16.13 16.46
C THR A 119 26.01 -15.74 15.26
N VAL A 120 26.71 -16.70 14.64
CA VAL A 120 27.47 -16.47 13.40
C VAL A 120 26.60 -15.83 12.31
N GLN A 121 25.35 -16.28 12.19
CA GLN A 121 24.42 -15.74 11.21
C GLN A 121 23.98 -14.31 11.55
N SER A 122 23.75 -13.98 12.83
CA SER A 122 23.38 -12.62 13.23
C SER A 122 24.56 -11.65 13.08
N MET A 123 25.80 -12.08 13.36
CA MET A 123 27.01 -11.27 13.11
C MET A 123 27.19 -10.94 11.63
N ARG A 124 26.98 -11.91 10.73
CA ARG A 124 27.01 -11.67 9.27
C ARG A 124 25.96 -10.66 8.85
N LYS A 125 24.73 -10.77 9.38
CA LYS A 125 23.66 -9.81 9.10
C LYS A 125 23.98 -8.40 9.62
N ALA A 126 24.60 -8.30 10.80
CA ALA A 126 25.02 -7.02 11.39
C ALA A 126 26.05 -6.32 10.49
N ASN A 127 27.09 -7.03 10.05
CA ASN A 127 28.11 -6.47 9.16
C ASN A 127 27.50 -5.95 7.84
N VAL A 128 26.66 -6.78 7.19
CA VAL A 128 26.00 -6.38 5.94
C VAL A 128 25.07 -5.18 6.14
N LEU A 129 24.38 -5.09 7.28
CA LEU A 129 23.51 -3.95 7.58
C LEU A 129 24.33 -2.67 7.80
N SER A 130 25.42 -2.75 8.58
CA SER A 130 26.32 -1.62 8.84
C SER A 130 26.88 -1.02 7.55
N GLU A 131 27.42 -1.86 6.66
CA GLU A 131 27.96 -1.41 5.37
C GLU A 131 26.90 -0.77 4.46
N LYS A 132 25.65 -1.24 4.55
CA LYS A 132 24.54 -0.67 3.78
C LYS A 132 24.06 0.65 4.36
N SER A 133 23.99 0.77 5.68
CA SER A 133 23.52 1.99 6.33
C SER A 133 24.48 3.16 6.13
N GLU A 134 25.80 2.93 6.06
CA GLU A 134 26.79 3.97 5.73
C GLU A 134 26.54 4.65 4.38
N LYS A 135 25.88 3.95 3.44
CA LYS A 135 25.58 4.44 2.08
C LYS A 135 24.19 5.06 1.97
N GLN A 136 23.35 4.96 3.00
CA GLN A 136 21.97 5.42 2.96
C GLN A 136 21.81 6.70 3.77
N SER A 137 21.04 7.65 3.25
CA SER A 137 20.71 8.89 3.97
C SER A 137 19.66 8.69 5.06
N VAL A 138 18.97 7.55 5.07
CA VAL A 138 17.87 7.24 5.98
C VAL A 138 18.35 6.24 7.03
N GLY A 139 18.41 6.64 8.29
CA GLY A 139 18.86 5.81 9.43
C GLY A 139 17.84 4.77 9.92
N LYS A 140 16.81 4.48 9.14
CA LYS A 140 15.73 3.53 9.47
C LYS A 140 15.57 2.51 8.37
N VAL A 141 15.24 1.27 8.72
CA VAL A 141 14.86 0.22 7.78
C VAL A 141 13.35 0.09 7.76
N VAL A 142 12.73 0.28 6.60
CA VAL A 142 11.30 0.04 6.41
C VAL A 142 10.98 -1.45 6.38
N HIS A 143 9.86 -1.83 6.98
CA HIS A 143 9.39 -3.23 6.98
C HIS A 143 8.09 -3.37 6.19
N TYR A 144 6.97 -2.99 6.80
CA TYR A 144 5.63 -3.10 6.24
C TYR A 144 4.93 -1.76 6.05
N ILE A 145 4.05 -1.68 5.07
CA ILE A 145 3.22 -0.50 4.78
C ILE A 145 1.75 -0.88 4.70
N LYS A 146 0.89 0.08 5.02
CA LYS A 146 -0.55 0.02 4.80
C LYS A 146 -1.04 1.37 4.28
N MET A 147 -1.99 1.35 3.36
CA MET A 147 -2.56 2.56 2.74
C MET A 147 -4.08 2.44 2.67
N PHE A 148 -4.78 3.50 3.06
CA PHE A 148 -6.24 3.51 3.15
C PHE A 148 -6.82 4.77 2.50
N VAL A 149 -7.70 4.60 1.52
CA VAL A 149 -8.55 5.70 1.04
C VAL A 149 -9.51 6.09 2.16
N ILE A 150 -9.56 7.39 2.46
CA ILE A 150 -10.40 7.94 3.54
C ILE A 150 -11.29 9.07 3.00
N ASP A 151 -12.48 9.21 3.57
CA ASP A 151 -13.42 10.24 3.15
C ASP A 151 -13.12 11.61 3.76
N ASN A 152 -12.56 11.62 4.97
CA ASN A 152 -12.22 12.84 5.69
C ASN A 152 -10.95 12.66 6.54
N LEU A 153 -10.32 13.80 6.88
CA LEU A 153 -9.11 13.89 7.68
C LEU A 153 -9.45 14.13 9.17
N SER A 154 -10.64 13.72 9.61
CA SER A 154 -11.00 13.90 11.02
C SER A 154 -10.17 12.96 11.89
N SER A 155 -9.79 13.44 13.07
CA SER A 155 -9.06 12.62 14.04
C SER A 155 -9.84 11.34 14.41
N GLU A 156 -11.17 11.35 14.39
CA GLU A 156 -11.98 10.17 14.67
C GLU A 156 -11.78 9.07 13.60
N THR A 157 -11.87 9.44 12.32
CA THR A 157 -11.63 8.51 11.19
C THR A 157 -10.23 7.91 11.27
N LEU A 158 -9.21 8.75 11.46
CA LEU A 158 -7.83 8.31 11.53
C LEU A 158 -7.59 7.41 12.74
N ASN A 159 -8.05 7.81 13.92
CA ASN A 159 -7.92 7.02 15.15
C ASN A 159 -8.55 5.63 14.98
N LYS A 160 -9.73 5.54 14.37
CA LYS A 160 -10.40 4.25 14.12
C LYS A 160 -9.57 3.32 13.24
N ILE A 161 -8.96 3.86 12.16
CA ILE A 161 -8.14 3.07 11.23
C ILE A 161 -6.82 2.67 11.89
N VAL A 162 -6.09 3.62 12.47
CA VAL A 162 -4.77 3.38 13.08
C VAL A 162 -4.89 2.37 14.22
N ARG A 163 -5.88 2.51 15.12
CA ARG A 163 -6.09 1.56 16.24
C ARG A 163 -6.42 0.13 15.79
N LYS A 164 -7.00 -0.03 14.59
CA LYS A 164 -7.28 -1.35 14.03
C LYS A 164 -6.03 -2.00 13.46
N HIS A 165 -5.09 -1.20 12.95
CA HIS A 165 -3.99 -1.67 12.11
C HIS A 165 -2.60 -1.50 12.70
N VAL A 166 -2.48 -0.89 13.88
CA VAL A 166 -1.23 -0.66 14.60
C VAL A 166 -1.36 -1.18 16.02
N GLU A 167 -0.32 -1.85 16.52
CA GLU A 167 -0.28 -2.40 17.87
C GLU A 167 -0.22 -1.28 18.93
N LYS A 168 -0.67 -1.55 20.16
CA LYS A 168 -0.67 -0.55 21.23
C LYS A 168 0.73 -0.19 21.71
N ASP A 169 1.69 -1.11 21.65
CA ASP A 169 3.07 -0.87 22.08
C ASP A 169 3.96 -0.23 20.98
N THR A 170 3.35 0.49 20.05
CA THR A 170 4.05 1.15 18.93
C THR A 170 4.37 2.61 19.26
N VAL A 171 5.49 3.10 18.75
CA VAL A 171 5.83 4.52 18.72
C VAL A 171 5.27 5.14 17.44
N ILE A 172 4.30 6.03 17.56
CA ILE A 172 3.71 6.74 16.43
C ILE A 172 4.51 8.01 16.16
N ILE A 173 4.90 8.23 14.91
CA ILE A 173 5.61 9.41 14.44
C ILE A 173 4.74 10.05 13.37
N THR A 174 4.33 11.30 13.60
CA THR A 174 3.48 12.04 12.66
C THR A 174 4.09 13.40 12.33
N ASP A 175 3.56 14.02 11.28
CA ASP A 175 3.75 15.44 11.07
C ASP A 175 3.10 16.24 12.22
N GLY A 176 3.41 17.53 12.28
CA GLY A 176 2.82 18.45 13.25
C GLY A 176 1.34 18.78 13.00
N SER A 177 0.62 18.05 12.13
CA SER A 177 -0.75 18.41 11.77
C SER A 177 -1.73 18.23 12.93
N SER A 178 -2.76 19.08 12.93
CA SER A 178 -3.85 19.07 13.90
C SER A 178 -4.76 17.83 13.80
N SER A 179 -4.55 16.95 12.83
CA SER A 179 -5.33 15.73 12.66
C SER A 179 -4.91 14.64 13.67
N HIS A 180 -3.71 14.73 14.26
CA HIS A 180 -3.06 13.66 15.03
C HIS A 180 -3.17 13.77 16.56
N VAL A 181 -4.18 14.47 17.09
CA VAL A 181 -4.14 15.03 18.46
C VAL A 181 -4.31 14.01 19.60
N LYS A 182 -4.70 12.75 19.35
CA LYS A 182 -5.05 11.79 20.42
C LYS A 182 -4.27 10.47 20.45
N PHE A 183 -3.16 10.34 19.72
CA PHE A 183 -2.44 9.06 19.69
C PHE A 183 -1.75 8.70 21.00
N LYS A 184 -1.37 9.68 21.83
CA LYS A 184 -0.79 9.46 23.17
C LYS A 184 -1.67 8.64 24.12
N GLU A 185 -2.98 8.63 23.90
CA GLU A 185 -3.93 7.87 24.75
C GLU A 185 -3.98 6.37 24.38
N TYR A 186 -3.57 6.01 23.17
CA TYR A 186 -3.77 4.66 22.62
C TYR A 186 -2.47 3.89 22.36
N PHE A 187 -1.36 4.60 22.24
CA PHE A 187 -0.06 4.06 21.83
C PHE A 187 1.03 4.37 22.84
N LYS A 188 2.11 3.57 22.84
CA LYS A 188 3.26 3.69 23.75
C LYS A 188 3.81 5.10 23.83
N ARG A 189 4.00 5.73 22.66
CA ARG A 189 4.53 7.08 22.53
C ARG A 189 4.04 7.69 21.22
N HIS A 190 3.86 9.00 21.22
CA HIS A 190 3.56 9.78 20.02
C HIS A 190 4.53 10.95 19.92
N GLU A 191 5.30 10.94 18.84
CA GLU A 191 6.27 11.97 18.46
C GLU A 191 5.70 12.79 17.32
N GLN A 192 5.64 14.10 17.52
CA GLN A 192 5.19 15.05 16.50
C GLN A 192 6.40 15.82 16.02
N HIS A 193 6.65 15.78 14.72
CA HIS A 193 7.68 16.57 14.09
C HIS A 193 7.03 17.71 13.32
N ILE A 194 7.16 18.94 13.83
CA ILE A 194 6.63 20.13 13.16
C ILE A 194 7.58 20.48 12.01
N GLU A 195 7.05 20.49 10.80
CA GLU A 195 7.79 20.73 9.57
C GLU A 195 7.87 22.23 9.28
N TYR A 196 9.08 22.79 9.31
CA TYR A 196 9.30 24.21 8.98
C TYR A 196 9.85 24.41 7.54
N ASN A 197 10.37 23.36 6.89
CA ASN A 197 11.00 23.48 5.56
C ASN A 197 10.93 22.20 4.70
N VAL A 198 10.22 22.27 3.56
CA VAL A 198 9.86 21.15 2.66
C VAL A 198 11.07 20.36 2.11
N ASP A 199 12.24 21.01 1.94
CA ASP A 199 13.44 20.34 1.40
C ASP A 199 14.23 19.54 2.46
N GLU A 200 14.07 19.86 3.75
CA GLU A 200 14.61 19.04 4.85
C GLU A 200 13.71 17.82 5.15
N VAL A 201 12.40 17.94 4.88
CA VAL A 201 11.35 16.94 5.18
C VAL A 201 11.64 15.55 4.62
N VAL A 202 12.17 15.46 3.40
CA VAL A 202 12.48 14.16 2.76
C VAL A 202 13.61 13.40 3.50
N LYS A 203 14.42 14.11 4.29
CA LYS A 203 15.65 13.56 4.87
C LYS A 203 15.60 13.33 6.38
N THR A 204 14.77 14.02 7.16
CA THR A 204 14.97 14.08 8.63
C THR A 204 13.87 13.46 9.49
N SER A 205 12.58 13.67 9.21
CA SER A 205 11.52 13.31 10.19
C SER A 205 10.66 12.10 9.80
N LEU A 206 10.16 12.06 8.55
CA LEU A 206 9.25 11.01 8.04
C LEU A 206 9.71 10.48 6.67
N PRO A 207 10.96 10.01 6.54
CA PRO A 207 11.53 9.72 5.22
C PRO A 207 10.78 8.60 4.50
N TRP A 208 10.33 7.56 5.21
CA TRP A 208 9.77 6.39 4.54
C TRP A 208 8.34 6.62 4.06
N VAL A 209 7.52 7.32 4.84
CA VAL A 209 6.14 7.62 4.42
C VAL A 209 6.12 8.44 3.14
N HIS A 210 6.96 9.49 3.02
CA HIS A 210 7.04 10.31 1.81
C HIS A 210 7.63 9.56 0.61
N ILE A 211 8.66 8.73 0.83
CA ILE A 211 9.21 7.86 -0.23
C ILE A 211 8.14 6.90 -0.75
N VAL A 212 7.37 6.27 0.15
CA VAL A 212 6.31 5.32 -0.17
C VAL A 212 5.18 6.01 -0.93
N ILE A 213 4.72 7.18 -0.45
CA ILE A 213 3.71 8.02 -1.12
C ILE A 213 4.15 8.34 -2.55
N GLY A 214 5.36 8.88 -2.71
CA GLY A 214 5.89 9.27 -4.02
C GLY A 214 5.98 8.10 -4.99
N ARG A 215 6.51 6.95 -4.53
CA ARG A 215 6.62 5.73 -5.36
C ARG A 215 5.26 5.19 -5.78
N CYS A 216 4.31 5.11 -4.85
CA CYS A 216 2.98 4.58 -5.13
C CYS A 216 2.23 5.50 -6.12
N ARG A 217 2.20 6.80 -5.82
CA ARG A 217 1.51 7.81 -6.64
C ARG A 217 2.05 7.85 -8.06
N ASN A 218 3.38 7.89 -8.21
CA ASN A 218 4.02 7.91 -9.53
C ASN A 218 3.79 6.59 -10.28
N GLY A 219 3.81 5.45 -9.60
CA GLY A 219 3.54 4.15 -10.20
C GLY A 219 2.11 4.01 -10.74
N ILE A 220 1.12 4.49 -9.99
CA ILE A 220 -0.29 4.52 -10.44
C ILE A 220 -0.43 5.46 -11.65
N ALA A 221 0.10 6.68 -11.54
CA ALA A 221 0.01 7.67 -12.62
C ALA A 221 0.66 7.19 -13.92
N ALA A 222 1.83 6.54 -13.85
CA ALA A 222 2.55 6.08 -15.02
C ALA A 222 1.83 4.96 -15.80
N ILE A 223 1.11 4.07 -15.12
CA ILE A 223 0.48 2.89 -15.75
C ILE A 223 -1.02 3.07 -15.98
N HIS A 224 -1.71 3.79 -15.10
CA HIS A 224 -3.16 3.90 -15.09
C HIS A 224 -3.65 5.33 -15.34
N GLY A 225 -2.77 6.33 -15.30
CA GLY A 225 -3.17 7.73 -15.30
C GLY A 225 -4.04 8.03 -14.09
N GLU A 226 -5.25 8.53 -14.35
CA GLU A 226 -6.26 8.79 -13.34
C GLU A 226 -7.15 7.56 -13.12
N VAL A 227 -7.29 7.16 -11.86
CA VAL A 227 -8.18 6.06 -11.44
C VAL A 227 -9.47 6.60 -10.84
N ASN A 228 -10.57 5.85 -10.97
CA ASN A 228 -11.79 6.21 -10.25
C ASN A 228 -11.58 5.98 -8.74
N LYS A 229 -12.02 6.94 -7.90
CA LYS A 229 -11.93 6.88 -6.43
C LYS A 229 -12.40 5.53 -5.87
N GLN A 230 -13.48 4.99 -6.40
CA GLN A 230 -14.08 3.74 -5.92
C GLN A 230 -13.14 2.53 -6.03
N PHE A 231 -12.19 2.53 -6.97
CA PHE A 231 -11.23 1.44 -7.16
C PHE A 231 -9.83 1.76 -6.65
N LEU A 232 -9.56 3.00 -6.23
CA LEU A 232 -8.22 3.43 -5.81
C LEU A 232 -7.65 2.50 -4.71
N GLN A 233 -8.48 2.10 -3.74
CA GLN A 233 -8.07 1.19 -2.66
C GLN A 233 -7.50 -0.13 -3.20
N LEU A 234 -8.03 -0.65 -4.32
CA LEU A 234 -7.56 -1.90 -4.91
C LEU A 234 -6.13 -1.75 -5.47
N TYR A 235 -5.81 -0.62 -6.08
CA TYR A 235 -4.45 -0.35 -6.55
C TYR A 235 -3.48 -0.18 -5.38
N LEU A 236 -3.91 0.51 -4.31
CA LEU A 236 -3.13 0.64 -3.07
C LEU A 236 -2.87 -0.73 -2.42
N ASN A 237 -3.86 -1.64 -2.44
CA ASN A 237 -3.72 -2.98 -1.90
C ASN A 237 -2.64 -3.80 -2.64
N GLU A 238 -2.60 -3.74 -3.97
CA GLU A 238 -1.53 -4.40 -4.75
C GLU A 238 -0.17 -3.84 -4.38
N PHE A 239 -0.07 -2.50 -4.31
CA PHE A 239 1.18 -1.83 -3.98
C PHE A 239 1.70 -2.25 -2.60
N CYS A 240 0.84 -2.21 -1.57
CA CYS A 240 1.19 -2.65 -0.22
C CYS A 240 1.63 -4.12 -0.21
N TRP A 241 0.85 -5.01 -0.83
CA TRP A 241 1.13 -6.44 -0.83
C TRP A 241 2.47 -6.78 -1.49
N LYS A 242 2.79 -6.12 -2.62
CA LYS A 242 4.07 -6.27 -3.30
C LYS A 242 5.22 -5.66 -2.50
N PHE A 243 5.04 -4.47 -1.94
CA PHE A 243 6.06 -3.79 -1.14
C PHE A 243 6.46 -4.60 0.10
N ASN A 244 5.46 -5.15 0.81
CA ASN A 244 5.64 -5.92 2.03
C ASN A 244 6.32 -7.28 1.78
N ARG A 245 6.46 -7.66 0.51
CA ARG A 245 7.12 -8.90 0.07
C ARG A 245 8.22 -8.62 -0.96
N ARG A 246 8.74 -7.39 -1.03
CA ARG A 246 9.69 -6.95 -2.07
C ARG A 246 10.97 -7.79 -2.16
N PHE A 247 11.40 -8.40 -1.05
CA PHE A 247 12.60 -9.25 -0.98
C PHE A 247 12.33 -10.73 -1.23
N PHE A 248 11.07 -11.14 -1.41
CA PHE A 248 10.72 -12.55 -1.57
C PHE A 248 11.29 -13.14 -2.86
N ARG A 249 11.39 -12.32 -3.90
CA ARG A 249 12.00 -12.71 -5.18
C ARG A 249 13.51 -12.92 -5.11
N ASP A 250 14.15 -12.42 -4.07
CA ASP A 250 15.60 -12.58 -3.88
C ASP A 250 15.92 -13.92 -3.19
N SER A 251 14.91 -14.72 -2.85
CA SER A 251 15.06 -16.02 -2.22
C SER A 251 14.70 -17.17 -3.16
N ASN A 252 15.51 -18.24 -3.11
CA ASN A 252 15.24 -19.51 -3.78
C ASN A 252 14.40 -20.47 -2.91
N ASP A 253 14.05 -20.08 -1.69
CA ASP A 253 13.20 -20.91 -0.82
C ASP A 253 11.74 -20.85 -1.30
N PRO A 254 11.12 -21.99 -1.66
CA PRO A 254 9.75 -22.03 -2.17
C PRO A 254 8.72 -21.36 -1.27
N LYS A 255 8.98 -21.25 0.05
CA LYS A 255 8.07 -20.56 0.97
C LYS A 255 7.97 -19.05 0.70
N TYR A 256 8.91 -18.47 -0.03
CA TYR A 256 8.87 -17.07 -0.43
C TYR A 256 8.39 -16.89 -1.88
N ASP A 257 7.90 -17.93 -2.55
CA ASP A 257 7.33 -17.76 -3.88
C ASP A 257 6.05 -16.89 -3.83
N LEU A 258 6.04 -15.82 -4.62
CA LEU A 258 4.93 -14.86 -4.64
C LEU A 258 3.69 -15.43 -5.32
N PHE A 259 3.87 -16.28 -6.34
CA PHE A 259 2.77 -16.89 -7.07
C PHE A 259 2.01 -17.87 -6.17
N ASP A 260 2.71 -18.82 -5.55
CA ASP A 260 2.17 -19.78 -4.61
C ASP A 260 1.45 -19.07 -3.44
N ARG A 261 2.02 -17.98 -2.94
CA ARG A 261 1.36 -17.16 -1.92
C ARG A 261 0.07 -16.51 -2.41
N LEU A 262 0.05 -15.97 -3.64
CA LEU A 262 -1.17 -15.39 -4.21
C LEU A 262 -2.26 -16.45 -4.42
N VAL A 263 -1.88 -17.64 -4.91
CA VAL A 263 -2.78 -18.79 -5.06
C VAL A 263 -3.36 -19.22 -3.70
N LYS A 264 -2.52 -19.36 -2.67
CA LYS A 264 -2.96 -19.73 -1.32
C LYS A 264 -3.92 -18.72 -0.72
N ILE A 265 -3.63 -17.42 -0.83
CA ILE A 265 -4.55 -16.40 -0.29
C ILE A 265 -5.86 -16.35 -1.08
N GLU A 266 -5.82 -16.58 -2.40
CA GLU A 266 -7.04 -16.60 -3.19
C GLU A 266 -7.94 -17.78 -2.82
N ALA A 267 -7.36 -18.93 -2.49
CA ALA A 267 -8.12 -20.06 -1.94
C ALA A 267 -8.69 -19.79 -0.53
N CYS A 268 -8.04 -18.95 0.28
CA CYS A 268 -8.45 -18.66 1.65
C CYS A 268 -9.43 -17.47 1.79
N TYR A 269 -9.49 -16.56 0.81
CA TYR A 269 -10.29 -15.34 0.90
C TYR A 269 -11.22 -15.17 -0.29
N THR A 270 -12.47 -14.85 0.01
CA THR A 270 -13.43 -14.38 -0.98
C THR A 270 -13.25 -12.89 -1.23
N SER A 271 -13.31 -12.45 -2.49
CA SER A 271 -13.33 -11.01 -2.83
C SER A 271 -14.69 -10.40 -2.55
N ASP A 272 -14.73 -9.18 -1.98
CA ASP A 272 -16.00 -8.46 -1.74
C ASP A 272 -16.63 -7.93 -3.03
N ILE A 273 -15.84 -7.87 -4.10
CA ILE A 273 -16.30 -7.45 -5.42
C ILE A 273 -17.18 -8.54 -6.03
N LYS A 274 -18.50 -8.32 -6.03
CA LYS A 274 -19.48 -9.19 -6.69
C LYS A 274 -19.60 -8.82 -8.17
N TRP A 275 -20.00 -9.80 -8.99
CA TRP A 275 -20.32 -9.57 -10.39
C TRP A 275 -21.78 -9.13 -10.49
N ARG A 276 -22.07 -8.06 -11.24
CA ARG A 276 -23.39 -7.40 -11.39
C ARG A 276 -23.91 -6.74 -10.12
N ASP A 277 -23.42 -5.54 -9.86
CA ASP A 277 -24.23 -4.50 -9.22
C ASP A 277 -24.51 -3.46 -10.31
N TYR A 278 -25.47 -3.77 -11.20
CA TYR A 278 -25.83 -2.88 -12.31
C TYR A 278 -26.51 -1.61 -11.81
N ASP A 279 -27.03 -1.62 -10.58
CA ASP A 279 -27.57 -0.43 -9.91
C ASP A 279 -26.49 0.62 -9.63
N PHE A 280 -25.21 0.32 -9.85
CA PHE A 280 -24.08 1.25 -9.75
C PHE A 280 -23.43 1.63 -11.09
N PHE A 281 -23.85 1.04 -12.21
CA PHE A 281 -23.19 1.20 -13.52
C PHE A 281 -24.12 1.51 -14.71
N ASP A 282 -25.44 1.47 -14.54
CA ASP A 282 -26.40 1.58 -15.65
C ASP A 282 -27.11 2.95 -15.79
N GLU A 283 -26.66 4.00 -15.12
CA GLU A 283 -27.07 5.37 -15.49
C GLU A 283 -25.91 6.09 -16.22
N GLU A 284 -26.08 6.18 -17.55
CA GLU A 284 -25.34 7.03 -18.50
C GLU A 284 -24.02 6.52 -19.11
N ILE A 285 -24.11 5.51 -20.00
CA ILE A 285 -23.36 5.54 -21.27
C ILE A 285 -24.27 5.10 -22.42
N ILE A 286 -24.95 6.07 -23.04
CA ILE A 286 -25.36 6.06 -24.46
C ILE A 286 -24.57 7.16 -25.16
#